data_AF-A0A2U0SZL0-F1
#
_entry.id   AF-A0A2U0SZL0-F1
#
_cell.length_a   1.000
_cell.length_b   1.000
_cell.length_c   1.000
_cell.angle_alpha   90.00
_cell.angle_beta   90.00
_cell.angle_gamma   90.00
#
_symmetry.space_group_name_H-M   'P 1'
#
loop_
_entity.id
_entity.type
_entity.pdbx_description
1 polymer ?
#
loop_
_entity_poly.entity_id
_entity_poly.type
_entity_poly.pdbx_seq_one_letter_code
_entity_poly.pdbx_strand_id
1 'polypeptide(L)' 'MPQLPPELAYIWAWFTQLNQKRQCGMAVNSLTSTEILAWQVRHGIRFDPFEEAAIDRLDALFIYHQNKKDK' A
#
# COMPACT_ATOMS: atom_id res chain seq x y z
N MET A 1 9.75 4.13 15.57
CA MET A 1 8.58 3.90 14.69
C MET A 1 7.46 4.79 15.19
N PRO A 2 6.73 5.53 14.33
CA PRO A 2 5.55 6.24 14.78
C PRO A 2 4.58 5.23 15.40
N GLN A 3 4.03 5.57 16.57
CA GLN A 3 3.13 4.71 17.33
C GLN A 3 1.77 4.78 16.62
N LEU A 4 1.57 3.97 15.58
CA LEU A 4 0.26 3.90 14.94
C LEU A 4 -0.75 3.31 15.95
N PRO A 5 -1.99 3.84 15.99
CA PRO A 5 -3.06 3.21 16.74
C PRO A 5 -3.11 1.72 16.39
N PRO A 6 -3.28 0.81 17.37
CA PRO A 6 -3.36 -0.62 17.10
C PRO A 6 -4.49 -0.94 16.13
N GLU A 7 -5.57 -0.12 16.10
CA GLU A 7 -6.64 -0.24 15.12
C GLU A 7 -6.21 0.11 13.68
N LEU A 8 -5.06 0.76 13.45
CA LEU A 8 -4.56 1.09 12.11
C LEU A 8 -3.29 0.33 11.75
N ALA A 9 -2.72 -0.42 12.71
CA ALA A 9 -1.52 -1.21 12.51
C ALA A 9 -1.70 -2.28 11.43
N TYR A 10 -2.91 -2.83 11.29
CA TYR A 10 -3.22 -3.82 10.25
C TYR A 10 -3.14 -3.22 8.85
N ILE A 11 -3.64 -1.99 8.64
CA ILE A 11 -3.59 -1.30 7.34
C ILE A 11 -2.14 -1.09 6.92
N TRP A 12 -1.28 -0.68 7.86
CA TRP A 12 0.15 -0.54 7.60
C TRP A 12 0.83 -1.89 7.29
N ALA A 13 0.45 -2.96 8.00
CA ALA A 13 0.93 -4.30 7.70
C ALA A 13 0.49 -4.78 6.31
N TRP A 14 -0.72 -4.44 5.87
CA TRP A 14 -1.20 -4.76 4.53
C TRP A 14 -0.46 -3.96 3.46
N PHE A 15 -0.30 -2.66 3.68
CA PHE A 15 0.44 -1.76 2.79
C PHE A 15 1.89 -2.22 2.59
N THR A 16 2.58 -2.60 3.66
CA THR A 16 3.97 -3.09 3.58
C THR A 16 4.07 -4.42 2.83
N GLN A 17 3.12 -5.34 3.02
CA GLN A 17 3.06 -6.60 2.26
C GLN A 17 2.75 -6.36 0.78
N LEU A 18 1.82 -5.45 0.47
CA LEU A 18 1.53 -5.03 -0.90
C LEU A 18 2.77 -4.43 -1.57
N ASN A 19 3.48 -3.54 -0.88
CA ASN A 19 4.71 -2.92 -1.39
C ASN A 19 5.85 -3.92 -1.61
N GLN A 20 5.97 -4.97 -0.79
CA GLN A 20 6.96 -6.02 -1.02
C GLN A 20 6.70 -6.84 -2.28
N LYS A 21 5.42 -7.04 -2.64
CA LYS A 21 5.01 -7.79 -3.84
C LYS A 21 4.90 -6.93 -5.08
N ARG A 22 4.88 -5.61 -4.91
CA ARG A 22 4.86 -4.62 -5.98
C ARG A 22 6.03 -4.86 -6.92
N GLN A 23 5.75 -4.90 -8.21
CA GLN A 23 6.82 -4.97 -9.20
C GLN A 23 7.65 -3.68 -9.14
N CYS A 24 8.89 -3.78 -8.65
CA CYS A 24 9.91 -2.75 -8.81
C CYS A 24 10.60 -2.96 -10.16
N GLY A 25 10.14 -2.25 -11.20
CA GLY A 25 10.88 -2.09 -12.45
C GLY A 25 11.96 -1.00 -12.33
N MET A 26 12.24 -0.29 -13.43
CA MET A 26 13.14 0.88 -13.43
C MET A 26 12.62 2.07 -12.61
N ALA A 27 11.33 2.06 -12.25
CA ALA A 27 10.68 3.02 -11.36
C ALA A 27 9.60 2.30 -10.53
N VAL A 28 9.22 2.88 -9.41
CA VAL A 28 8.08 2.40 -8.63
C VAL A 28 6.80 2.98 -9.20
N ASN A 29 5.92 2.10 -9.69
CA ASN A 29 4.61 2.45 -10.23
C ASN A 29 3.53 2.34 -9.17
N SER A 30 2.45 3.12 -9.26
CA SER A 30 1.25 3.01 -8.40
C SER A 30 0.75 1.57 -8.23
N LEU A 31 0.24 1.25 -7.04
CA LEU A 31 -0.42 -0.04 -6.80
C LEU A 31 -1.65 -0.09 -7.69
N THR A 32 -1.69 -1.05 -8.59
CA THR A 32 -2.83 -1.19 -9.50
C THR A 32 -4.01 -1.84 -8.78
N SER A 33 -5.24 -1.51 -9.18
CA SER A 33 -6.44 -2.15 -8.64
C SER A 33 -6.40 -3.68 -8.77
N THR A 34 -5.77 -4.19 -9.83
CA THR A 34 -5.56 -5.63 -10.03
C THR A 34 -4.62 -6.25 -8.98
N GLU A 35 -3.53 -5.57 -8.61
CA GLU A 35 -2.63 -6.04 -7.54
C GLU A 35 -3.33 -6.05 -6.18
N ILE A 36 -4.12 -5.01 -5.88
CA ILE A 36 -4.91 -4.93 -4.65
C ILE A 36 -5.93 -6.07 -4.60
N LEU A 37 -6.71 -6.28 -5.67
CA LEU A 37 -7.68 -7.37 -5.77
C LEU A 37 -7.01 -8.75 -5.67
N ALA A 38 -5.88 -8.95 -6.35
CA ALA A 38 -5.15 -10.22 -6.28
C ALA A 38 -4.60 -10.50 -4.88
N TRP A 39 -4.17 -9.46 -4.16
CA TRP A 39 -3.75 -9.57 -2.76
C TRP A 39 -4.92 -9.89 -1.84
N GLN A 40 -6.06 -9.19 -1.99
CA GLN A 40 -7.30 -9.46 -1.26
C GLN A 40 -7.74 -10.92 -1.41
N VAL A 41 -7.79 -11.43 -2.64
CA VAL A 41 -8.15 -12.83 -2.93
C VAL A 41 -7.13 -13.80 -2.31
N ARG A 42 -5.83 -13.52 -2.43
CA ARG A 42 -4.79 -14.40 -1.87
C ARG A 42 -4.84 -14.51 -0.36
N HIS A 43 -5.12 -13.40 0.32
CA HIS A 43 -5.14 -13.33 1.78
C HIS A 43 -6.54 -13.56 2.38
N GLY A 44 -7.58 -13.67 1.54
CA GLY A 44 -8.96 -13.83 1.98
C GLY A 44 -9.51 -12.60 2.72
N ILE A 45 -8.96 -11.42 2.43
CA ILE A 45 -9.32 -10.15 3.07
C ILE A 45 -10.14 -9.32 2.10
N ARG A 46 -11.22 -8.71 2.59
CA ARG A 46 -12.00 -7.70 1.86
C ARG A 46 -11.74 -6.34 2.50
N PHE A 47 -11.41 -5.35 1.70
CA PHE A 47 -11.27 -3.97 2.16
C PHE A 47 -12.65 -3.34 2.23
N ASP A 48 -12.91 -2.57 3.28
CA ASP A 48 -14.01 -1.61 3.28
C ASP A 48 -13.55 -0.31 2.59
N PRO A 49 -14.48 0.60 2.23
CA PRO A 49 -14.13 1.84 1.55
C PRO A 49 -13.12 2.70 2.32
N PHE A 50 -13.04 2.53 3.64
CA PHE A 50 -12.07 3.23 4.47
C PHE A 50 -10.64 2.70 4.25
N GLU A 51 -10.43 1.38 4.26
CA GLU A 51 -9.12 0.78 4.04
C GLU A 51 -8.64 1.01 2.61
N GLU A 52 -9.54 0.94 1.63
CA GLU A 52 -9.21 1.27 0.25
C GLU A 52 -8.69 2.71 0.13
N ALA A 53 -9.42 3.69 0.68
CA ALA A 53 -8.98 5.09 0.70
C ALA A 53 -7.67 5.30 1.49
N ALA A 54 -7.46 4.54 2.57
CA ALA A 54 -6.24 4.62 3.36
C ALA A 54 -5.03 4.06 2.59
N ILE A 55 -5.18 2.90 1.94
CA ILE A 55 -4.14 2.28 1.12
C ILE A 55 -3.80 3.18 -0.08
N ASP A 56 -4.79 3.72 -0.78
CA ASP A 56 -4.57 4.64 -1.91
C ASP A 56 -3.79 5.89 -1.49
N ARG A 57 -4.14 6.46 -0.33
CA ARG A 57 -3.46 7.66 0.18
C ARG A 57 -2.04 7.36 0.64
N LEU A 58 -1.80 6.20 1.26
CA LEU A 58 -0.46 5.73 1.60
C LEU A 58 0.37 5.49 0.34
N ASP A 59 -0.24 4.95 -0.71
CA ASP A 59 0.42 4.70 -1.98
C ASP A 59 0.87 6.00 -2.66
N ALA A 60 -0.03 6.98 -2.75
CA ALA A 60 0.28 8.30 -3.28
C ALA A 60 1.41 8.99 -2.50
N LEU A 61 1.39 8.91 -1.17
CA LEU A 61 2.46 9.44 -0.32
C LEU A 61 3.79 8.72 -0.55
N PHE A 62 3.77 7.40 -0.71
CA PHE A 62 4.98 6.62 -0.95
C PHE A 62 5.65 6.99 -2.27
N ILE A 63 4.86 7.08 -3.36
CA ILE A 63 5.35 7.52 -4.67
C ILE A 63 5.90 8.94 -4.60
N TYR A 64 5.19 9.86 -3.94
CA TYR A 64 5.65 11.23 -3.75
C TYR A 64 7.00 11.29 -3.03
N HIS A 65 7.16 10.54 -1.95
CA HIS A 65 8.41 10.47 -1.20
C HIS A 65 9.54 9.83 -2.00
N GLN A 66 9.24 8.82 -2.82
CA GLN A 66 10.24 8.13 -3.62
C GLN A 66 10.75 9.01 -4.77
N ASN A 67 9.84 9.70 -5.48
CA ASN A 67 10.20 10.70 -6.50
C ASN A 67 10.96 11.89 -5.91
N LYS A 68 10.72 12.23 -4.64
CA LYS A 68 11.48 13.27 -3.93
C LYS A 68 12.89 12.84 -3.54
N LYS A 69 13.14 11.53 -3.39
CA LYS A 69 14.50 10.98 -3.13
C LYS A 69 15.35 10.89 -4.40
N ASP A 70 14.72 10.92 -5.57
CA ASP A 70 15.37 10.86 -6.89
C ASP A 70 15.85 12.25 -7.39
N LYS A 71 15.53 13.33 -6.66
CA LYS A 71 16.01 14.70 -6.90
C LYS A 71 17.01 15.14 -5.83
#